data_AF-A0A0G0FRV6-F1
#
_entry.id   AF-A0A0G0FRV6-F1
#
_cell.length_a   1.000
_cell.length_b   1.000
_cell.length_c   1.000
_cell.angle_alpha   90.00
_cell.angle_beta   90.00
_cell.angle_gamma   90.00
#
_symmetry.space_group_name_H-M   'P 1'
#
loop_
_entity.id
_entity.type
_entity.pdbx_description
1 polymer ?
#
loop_
_entity_poly.entity_id
_entity_poly.type
_entity_poly.pdbx_seq_one_letter_code
_entity_poly.pdbx_strand_id
1 'polypeptide(L)'
;MPNYDQKHLEILEKLRGKTVGAFIDDANLFYIQKKIGWKIDWLKVKNYLKKYFNIIFIRYYMGMPFSGESRFNNEKIKKGLEQIGLR
;
A
#
# COMPACT_ATOMS: atom_id res chain seq x y z
N MET A 1 26.18 8.93 4.89
CA MET A 1 24.74 8.63 4.94
C MET A 1 24.57 7.17 4.50
N PRO A 2 23.72 6.35 5.15
CA PRO A 2 23.48 4.99 4.68
C PRO A 2 22.91 5.02 3.27
N ASN A 3 23.42 4.18 2.36
CA ASN A 3 22.82 4.00 1.05
C ASN A 3 21.53 3.18 1.23
N TYR A 4 20.41 3.87 1.44
CA TYR A 4 19.09 3.27 1.68
C TYR A 4 18.65 2.35 0.53
N ASP A 5 19.20 2.56 -0.68
CA ASP A 5 18.90 1.76 -1.86
C ASP A 5 19.39 0.30 -1.73
N GLN A 6 20.45 0.05 -0.95
CA GLN A 6 20.98 -1.32 -0.77
C GLN A 6 20.29 -2.06 0.38
N LYS A 7 20.07 -1.37 1.51
CA LYS A 7 19.63 -2.00 2.77
C LYS A 7 18.23 -2.61 2.67
N HIS A 8 17.32 -1.98 1.92
CA HIS A 8 15.98 -2.52 1.77
C HIS A 8 15.98 -3.80 0.92
N LEU A 9 16.79 -3.86 -0.14
CA LEU A 9 16.95 -5.06 -0.97
C LEU A 9 17.51 -6.22 -0.16
N GLU A 10 18.52 -5.97 0.69
CA GLU A 10 19.06 -7.00 1.60
C GLU A 10 18.00 -7.59 2.53
N ILE A 11 17.10 -6.76 3.07
CA ILE A 11 15.99 -7.22 3.91
C ILE A 11 15.01 -8.06 3.09
N LEU A 12 14.66 -7.61 1.88
CA LEU A 12 13.74 -8.33 0.99
C LEU A 12 14.30 -9.70 0.60
N GLU A 13 15.59 -9.77 0.27
CA GLU A 13 16.27 -11.04 -0.05
C GLU A 13 16.38 -11.95 1.17
N LYS A 14 16.77 -11.40 2.33
CA LYS A 14 16.87 -12.18 3.58
C LYS A 14 15.54 -12.80 3.99
N LEU A 15 14.42 -12.12 3.69
CA LEU A 15 13.08 -12.57 4.04
C LEU A 15 12.35 -13.25 2.87
N ARG A 16 13.04 -13.53 1.75
CA ARG A 16 12.46 -14.15 0.57
C ARG A 16 11.77 -15.49 0.91
N GLY A 17 10.60 -15.71 0.30
CA GLY A 17 9.79 -16.91 0.49
C GLY A 17 9.00 -16.96 1.81
N LYS A 18 9.19 -16.00 2.72
CA LYS A 18 8.39 -15.92 3.95
C LYS A 18 6.93 -15.61 3.63
N THR A 19 6.04 -16.14 4.46
CA THR A 19 4.61 -15.82 4.42
C THR A 19 4.37 -14.51 5.14
N VAL A 20 3.73 -13.56 4.46
CA VAL A 20 3.60 -12.18 4.94
C VAL A 20 2.16 -11.69 4.78
N GLY A 21 1.63 -11.10 5.85
CA GLY A 21 0.48 -10.21 5.80
C GLY A 21 0.95 -8.76 5.82
N ALA A 22 0.41 -7.93 4.93
CA ALA A 22 0.75 -6.51 4.87
C ALA A 22 -0.43 -5.65 5.34
N PHE A 23 -0.12 -4.56 6.03
CA PHE A 23 -1.08 -3.59 6.55
C PHE A 23 -0.62 -2.20 6.11
N ILE A 24 -1.47 -1.48 5.39
CA ILE A 24 -1.19 -0.16 4.83
C ILE A 24 -2.07 0.86 5.54
N ASP A 25 -1.44 1.86 6.16
CA ASP A 25 -2.13 2.98 6.80
C ASP A 25 -2.10 4.21 5.88
N ASP A 26 -3.25 4.54 5.30
CA ASP A 26 -3.41 5.66 4.38
C ASP A 26 -3.37 7.02 5.09
N ALA A 27 -3.68 7.10 6.39
CA ALA A 27 -3.73 8.39 7.07
C ALA A 27 -2.36 9.09 7.04
N ASN A 28 -1.28 8.31 7.18
CA ASN A 28 0.08 8.80 7.06
C ASN A 28 0.46 9.16 5.62
N LEU A 29 -0.04 8.42 4.63
CA LEU A 29 0.28 8.63 3.21
C LEU A 29 -0.51 9.78 2.59
N PHE A 30 -1.72 10.04 3.08
CA PHE A 30 -2.64 11.02 2.53
C PHE A 30 -2.05 12.43 2.49
N TYR A 31 -1.47 12.91 3.60
CA TYR A 31 -0.91 14.25 3.68
C TYR A 31 0.29 14.44 2.74
N ILE A 32 1.15 13.43 2.64
CA ILE A 32 2.34 13.46 1.79
C ILE A 32 1.93 13.40 0.31
N GLN A 33 1.02 12.50 -0.06
CA GLN A 33 0.48 12.42 -1.43
C GLN A 33 -0.20 13.73 -1.85
N LYS A 34 -0.96 14.37 -0.95
CA LYS A 34 -1.56 15.69 -1.19
C LYS A 34 -0.51 16.77 -1.41
N LYS A 35 0.57 16.78 -0.64
CA LYS A 35 1.66 17.77 -0.75
C LYS A 35 2.41 17.68 -2.08
N ILE A 36 2.65 16.47 -2.58
CA ILE A 36 3.52 16.24 -3.75
C ILE A 36 2.73 15.91 -5.03
N GLY A 37 1.41 15.78 -4.97
CA GLY A 37 0.53 15.67 -6.14
C GLY A 37 0.52 14.31 -6.84
N TRP A 38 1.22 13.30 -6.30
CA TRP A 38 1.23 11.94 -6.84
C TRP A 38 0.40 10.98 -5.97
N LYS A 39 0.08 9.81 -6.54
CA LYS A 39 -0.54 8.69 -5.81
C LYS A 39 0.28 7.43 -5.98
N ILE A 40 0.26 6.57 -4.96
CA ILE A 40 0.89 5.25 -5.05
C ILE A 40 0.05 4.33 -5.94
N ASP A 41 0.72 3.66 -6.87
CA ASP A 41 0.15 2.56 -7.64
C ASP A 41 0.21 1.26 -6.83
N TRP A 42 -0.88 0.96 -6.13
CA TRP A 42 -0.95 -0.20 -5.24
C TRP A 42 -0.91 -1.54 -5.96
N LEU A 43 -1.27 -1.59 -7.24
CA LEU A 43 -1.11 -2.81 -8.04
C LEU A 43 0.36 -3.10 -8.27
N LYS A 44 1.16 -2.08 -8.61
CA LYS A 44 2.62 -2.22 -8.71
C LYS A 44 3.26 -2.62 -7.39
N VAL A 45 2.86 -2.00 -6.28
CA VAL A 45 3.37 -2.37 -4.94
C VAL A 45 3.05 -3.83 -4.61
N LYS A 46 1.79 -4.26 -4.81
CA LYS A 46 1.39 -5.66 -4.61
C LYS A 46 2.24 -6.61 -5.45
N ASN A 47 2.39 -6.31 -6.74
CA ASN A 47 3.16 -7.15 -7.66
C ASN A 47 4.64 -7.18 -7.28
N TYR A 48 5.20 -6.06 -6.80
CA TYR A 48 6.56 -5.99 -6.30
C TYR A 48 6.75 -6.88 -5.06
N LEU A 49 5.89 -6.77 -4.05
CA LEU A 49 5.98 -7.60 -2.83
C LEU A 49 5.83 -9.10 -3.13
N LYS A 50 4.97 -9.46 -4.08
CA LYS A 50 4.81 -10.86 -4.53
C LYS A 50 6.06 -11.46 -5.17
N LYS A 51 7.02 -10.65 -5.65
CA LYS A 51 8.31 -11.17 -6.15
C LYS A 51 9.20 -11.73 -5.05
N TYR A 52 8.96 -11.34 -3.80
CA TYR A 52 9.80 -11.70 -2.66
C TYR A 52 9.06 -12.58 -1.65
N PHE A 53 7.76 -12.39 -1.45
CA PHE A 53 7.00 -13.00 -0.36
C PHE A 53 5.81 -13.82 -0.83
N ASN A 54 5.42 -14.79 -0.01
CA ASN A 54 4.11 -15.43 -0.09
C ASN A 54 3.07 -14.55 0.62
N ILE A 55 2.45 -13.64 -0.12
CA ILE A 55 1.49 -12.67 0.45
C ILE A 55 0.13 -13.34 0.68
N ILE A 56 -0.29 -13.42 1.95
CA ILE A 56 -1.61 -13.97 2.32
C ILE A 56 -2.73 -12.94 2.21
N PHE A 57 -2.46 -11.69 2.56
CA PHE A 57 -3.38 -10.57 2.41
C PHE A 57 -2.61 -9.25 2.42
N ILE A 58 -3.27 -8.23 1.88
CA ILE A 58 -2.88 -6.84 2.05
C ILE A 58 -4.13 -6.10 2.53
N ARG A 59 -4.04 -5.52 3.73
CA ARG A 59 -5.13 -4.72 4.31
C ARG A 59 -4.85 -3.23 4.14
N TYR A 60 -5.84 -2.49 3.66
CA TYR A 60 -5.74 -1.06 3.41
C TYR A 60 -6.67 -0.29 4.35
N TYR A 61 -6.08 0.44 5.29
CA TYR A 61 -6.81 1.24 6.27
C TYR A 61 -6.89 2.68 5.77
N MET A 62 -8.11 3.13 5.50
CA MET A 62 -8.39 4.50 5.10
C MET A 62 -9.51 5.09 5.94
N GLY A 63 -9.43 6.40 6.18
CA GLY A 63 -10.53 7.13 6.82
C GLY A 63 -11.77 7.14 5.93
N MET A 64 -12.93 6.85 6.49
CA MET A 64 -14.21 6.92 5.78
C MET A 64 -15.09 8.01 6.39
N PRO A 65 -15.22 9.19 5.75
CA PRO A 65 -16.16 10.21 6.20
C PRO A 65 -17.61 9.69 6.22
N PHE A 66 -18.43 10.22 7.12
CA PHE A 66 -19.83 9.78 7.23
C PHE A 66 -20.68 10.12 6.01
N SER A 67 -20.42 11.25 5.35
CA SER A 67 -21.15 11.69 4.16
C SER A 67 -20.32 12.70 3.34
N GLY A 68 -20.87 13.14 2.20
CA GLY A 68 -20.28 14.18 1.36
C GLY A 68 -19.33 13.67 0.27
N GLU A 69 -18.75 14.61 -0.48
CA GLU A 69 -17.89 14.33 -1.64
C GLU A 69 -16.67 13.47 -1.28
N SER A 70 -16.04 13.75 -0.14
CA SER A 70 -14.89 12.97 0.34
C SER A 70 -15.24 11.50 0.58
N ARG A 71 -16.45 11.20 1.08
CA ARG A 71 -16.91 9.81 1.23
C ARG A 71 -17.06 9.14 -0.14
N PHE A 72 -17.72 9.80 -1.10
CA PHE A 72 -17.92 9.27 -2.44
C PHE A 72 -16.59 8.95 -3.14
N ASN A 73 -15.61 9.85 -3.03
CA ASN A 73 -14.27 9.63 -3.56
C ASN A 73 -13.57 8.46 -2.87
N ASN A 74 -13.70 8.34 -1.55
CA ASN A 74 -13.10 7.24 -0.78
C ASN A 74 -13.75 5.88 -1.11
N GLU A 75 -15.06 5.84 -1.37
CA GLU A 75 -15.75 4.63 -1.82
C GLU A 75 -15.26 4.16 -3.20
N LYS A 76 -14.99 5.09 -4.13
CA LYS A 76 -14.37 4.75 -5.43
C LYS A 76 -12.98 4.15 -5.26
N ILE A 77 -12.16 4.76 -4.41
CA ILE A 77 -10.81 4.25 -4.11
C ILE A 77 -10.90 2.85 -3.50
N LYS A 78 -11.78 2.65 -2.50
CA LYS A 78 -12.02 1.34 -1.87
C LYS A 78 -12.39 0.28 -2.89
N LYS A 79 -13.34 0.55 -3.78
CA LYS A 79 -13.73 -0.39 -4.85
C LYS A 79 -12.56 -0.76 -5.76
N GLY A 80 -11.72 0.22 -6.13
CA GLY A 80 -10.52 -0.03 -6.93
C GLY A 80 -9.50 -0.91 -6.21
N LEU A 81 -9.29 -0.68 -4.90
CA LEU A 81 -8.41 -1.50 -4.07
C LEU A 81 -8.95 -2.94 -3.94
N GLU A 82 -10.24 -3.10 -3.73
CA GLU A 82 -10.89 -4.43 -3.63
C GLU A 82 -10.75 -5.22 -4.93
N GLN A 83 -10.90 -4.58 -6.09
CA GLN A 83 -10.69 -5.21 -7.40
C GLN A 83 -9.27 -5.75 -7.58
N ILE A 84 -8.28 -5.09 -6.99
CA ILE A 84 -6.89 -5.56 -7.01
C ILE A 84 -6.56 -6.45 -5.79
N GLY A 85 -7.54 -6.85 -4.98
CA GLY A 85 -7.38 -7.77 -3.86
C GLY A 85 -6.75 -7.16 -2.60
N LEU A 86 -6.78 -5.83 -2.46
CA LEU A 86 -6.49 -5.13 -1.22
C LEU A 86 -7.82 -4.92 -0.48
N ARG A 87 -7.88 -5.25 0.81
CA ARG A 87 -9.13 -5.27 1.60
C ARG A 87 -9.12 -4.29 2.76
#